data_AF-A0A1P8Q3N0-F1
#
_entry.id   AF-A0A1P8Q3N0-F1
#
_cell.length_a   1.000
_cell.length_b   1.000
_cell.length_c   1.000
_cell.angle_alpha   90.00
_cell.angle_beta   90.00
_cell.angle_gamma   90.00
#
_symmetry.space_group_name_H-M   'P 1'
#
loop_
_entity.id
_entity.type
_entity.pdbx_description
1 polymer ?
#
loop_
_entity_poly.entity_id
_entity_poly.type
_entity_poly.pdbx_seq_one_letter_code
_entity_poly.pdbx_strand_id
1 'polypeptide(L)'
;MNEDIVRIDQALKRLSTISETIGYADCNKEIIRNNMVLATNDDDAEAYSNGLERMEESIEDYEHERENAVQDVKDAFDHYYS
;
A
#
# COMPACT_ATOMS: atom_id res chain seq x y z
N MET A 1 -23.46 -19.72 -7.41
CA MET A 1 -23.05 -18.30 -7.24
C MET A 1 -22.63 -17.81 -8.61
N ASN A 2 -22.99 -16.59 -9.00
CA ASN A 2 -22.55 -16.00 -10.27
C ASN A 2 -21.03 -15.74 -10.19
N GLU A 3 -20.26 -16.27 -11.14
CA GLU A 3 -18.79 -16.19 -11.16
C GLU A 3 -18.29 -14.73 -11.23
N ASP A 4 -19.04 -13.84 -11.86
CA ASP A 4 -18.69 -12.43 -11.95
C ASP A 4 -18.82 -11.71 -10.60
N ILE A 5 -19.84 -12.05 -9.82
CA ILE A 5 -20.02 -11.52 -8.46
C ILE A 5 -18.86 -11.95 -7.57
N VAL A 6 -18.34 -13.18 -7.76
CA VAL A 6 -17.14 -13.65 -7.04
C VAL A 6 -15.90 -12.87 -7.43
N ARG A 7 -15.70 -12.61 -8.73
CA ARG A 7 -14.57 -11.83 -9.22
C ARG A 7 -14.59 -10.40 -8.69
N ILE A 8 -15.76 -9.75 -8.70
CA ILE A 8 -15.95 -8.41 -8.14
C ILE A 8 -15.63 -8.40 -6.64
N ASP A 9 -16.14 -9.36 -5.85
CA ASP A 9 -15.85 -9.45 -4.42
C ASP A 9 -14.36 -9.66 -4.13
N GLN A 10 -13.68 -10.50 -4.92
CA GLN A 10 -12.23 -10.72 -4.80
C GLN A 10 -11.42 -9.46 -5.14
N ALA A 11 -11.79 -8.76 -6.22
CA ALA A 11 -11.12 -7.53 -6.62
C ALA A 11 -11.29 -6.41 -5.56
N LEU A 12 -12.50 -6.25 -5.03
CA LEU A 12 -12.77 -5.29 -3.95
C LEU A 12 -12.01 -5.63 -2.66
N LYS A 13 -11.93 -6.92 -2.28
CA LYS A 13 -11.13 -7.36 -1.13
C LYS A 13 -9.66 -7.04 -1.31
N ARG A 14 -9.10 -7.34 -2.49
CA ARG A 14 -7.70 -7.02 -2.81
C ARG A 14 -7.44 -5.51 -2.70
N LEU A 15 -8.31 -4.70 -3.28
CA LEU A 15 -8.22 -3.24 -3.20
C LEU A 15 -8.29 -2.71 -1.76
N SER A 16 -9.20 -3.25 -0.94
CA SER A 16 -9.32 -2.89 0.48
C SER A 16 -8.04 -3.19 1.24
N THR A 17 -7.53 -4.42 1.11
CA THR A 17 -6.31 -4.85 1.81
C THR A 17 -5.11 -3.97 1.46
N ILE A 18 -4.87 -3.71 0.17
CA ILE A 18 -3.73 -2.88 -0.25
C ILE A 18 -3.89 -1.45 0.25
N SER A 19 -5.10 -0.89 0.21
CA SER A 19 -5.37 0.46 0.72
C SER A 19 -5.11 0.57 2.22
N GLU A 20 -5.48 -0.45 3.00
CA GLU A 20 -5.14 -0.53 4.42
C GLU A 20 -3.63 -0.64 4.64
N THR A 21 -2.95 -1.49 3.87
CA THR A 21 -1.49 -1.66 3.94
C THR A 21 -0.75 -0.35 3.70
N ILE A 22 -1.15 0.44 2.69
CA ILE A 22 -0.58 1.78 2.44
C ILE A 22 -0.76 2.67 3.66
N GLY A 23 -1.96 2.71 4.24
CA GLY A 23 -2.23 3.53 5.43
C GLY A 23 -1.36 3.13 6.64
N TYR A 24 -1.15 1.83 6.87
CA TYR A 24 -0.23 1.37 7.92
C TYR A 24 1.23 1.72 7.62
N ALA A 25 1.66 1.59 6.36
CA ALA A 25 3.00 1.93 5.94
C ALA A 25 3.28 3.44 6.10
N ASP A 26 2.34 4.30 5.72
CA ASP A 26 2.43 5.75 5.93
C ASP A 26 2.54 6.12 7.42
N CYS A 27 1.74 5.47 8.28
CA CYS A 27 1.85 5.67 9.72
C CYS A 27 3.25 5.29 10.26
N ASN A 28 3.77 4.14 9.83
CA ASN A 28 5.11 3.68 10.21
C ASN A 28 6.22 4.59 9.67
N LYS A 29 6.06 5.11 8.45
CA LYS A 29 6.98 6.09 7.84
C LYS A 29 7.12 7.32 8.72
N GLU A 30 6.01 7.88 9.21
CA GLU A 30 6.05 9.02 10.13
C GLU A 30 6.72 8.68 11.47
N ILE A 31 6.52 7.47 12.00
CA ILE A 31 7.21 7.02 13.22
C ILE A 31 8.73 6.96 12.99
N ILE A 32 9.18 6.39 11.87
CA ILE A 32 10.61 6.32 11.51
C ILE A 32 11.18 7.72 11.36
N ARG A 33 10.49 8.62 10.65
CA ARG A 33 10.91 10.02 10.48
C ARG A 33 11.04 10.74 11.81
N ASN A 34 10.09 10.56 12.74
CA ASN A 34 10.17 11.15 14.07
C ASN A 34 11.37 10.62 14.87
N ASN A 35 11.64 9.32 14.82
CA ASN A 35 12.79 8.74 15.50
C ASN A 35 14.12 9.22 14.90
N MET A 36 14.19 9.41 13.58
CA MET A 36 15.35 10.02 12.91
C MET A 36 15.64 11.43 13.44
N VAL A 37 14.61 12.26 13.58
CA VAL A 37 14.73 13.64 14.09
C VAL A 37 15.15 13.68 15.56
N LEU A 38 14.74 12.68 16.34
CA LEU A 38 15.06 12.56 17.77
C LEU A 38 16.39 11.84 18.04
N ALA A 39 17.02 11.25 17.02
CA ALA A 39 18.29 10.56 17.17
C ALA A 39 19.38 11.53 17.64
N THR A 40 20.11 11.12 18.67
CA THR A 40 21.19 11.94 19.27
C THR A 40 22.58 11.54 18.78
N ASN A 41 22.66 10.50 17.94
CA ASN A 41 23.91 10.03 17.33
C ASN A 41 23.70 9.80 15.83
N ASP A 42 24.79 9.94 15.07
CA ASP A 42 24.75 9.93 13.60
C ASP A 42 24.43 8.53 13.05
N ASP A 43 24.90 7.46 13.70
CA ASP A 43 24.66 6.08 13.28
C ASP A 43 23.17 5.70 13.31
N ASP A 44 22.46 6.09 14.38
CA ASP A 44 21.02 5.88 14.53
C ASP A 44 20.24 6.72 13.51
N ALA A 45 20.64 7.98 13.30
CA ALA A 45 20.02 8.85 12.32
C ALA A 45 20.16 8.30 10.90
N GLU A 46 21.34 7.78 10.55
CA GLU A 46 21.60 7.12 9.27
C GLU A 46 20.78 5.82 9.13
N ALA A 47 20.70 5.01 10.18
CA ALA A 47 19.88 3.80 10.18
C ALA A 47 18.40 4.10 9.96
N TYR A 48 17.85 5.13 10.60
CA TYR A 48 16.47 5.57 10.37
C TYR A 48 16.28 6.17 8.98
N SER A 49 17.24 6.94 8.46
CA SER A 49 17.19 7.47 7.09
C SER A 49 17.10 6.36 6.06
N ASN A 50 17.97 5.34 6.17
CA ASN A 50 17.95 4.17 5.29
C ASN A 50 16.64 3.35 5.43
N GLY A 51 16.10 3.27 6.65
CA GLY A 51 14.80 2.63 6.89
C GLY A 51 13.64 3.42 6.27
N LEU A 52 13.73 4.75 6.27
CA LEU A 52 12.73 5.64 5.69
C LEU A 52 12.69 5.51 4.17
N GLU A 53 13.85 5.52 3.50
CA GLU A 53 13.96 5.35 2.05
C GLU A 53 13.34 4.02 1.58
N ARG A 54 13.67 2.90 2.23
CA ARG A 54 13.07 1.59 1.91
C ARG A 54 11.56 1.55 2.14
N MET A 55 11.07 2.26 3.15
CA MET A 55 9.62 2.36 3.41
C MET A 55 8.93 3.19 2.33
N GLU A 56 9.55 4.27 1.88
CA GLU A 56 9.04 5.09 0.77
C GLU A 56 8.96 4.28 -0.53
N GLU A 57 10.02 3.53 -0.88
CA GLU A 57 10.00 2.59 -2.01
C GLU A 57 8.87 1.56 -1.89
N SER A 58 8.69 0.97 -0.70
CA SER A 58 7.63 -0.04 -0.48
C SER A 58 6.22 0.55 -0.61
N ILE A 59 6.03 1.80 -0.19
CA ILE A 59 4.74 2.51 -0.35
C ILE A 59 4.45 2.75 -1.82
N GLU A 60 5.45 3.16 -2.60
CA GLU A 60 5.30 3.34 -4.06
C GLU A 60 4.88 2.03 -4.76
N ASP A 61 5.50 0.90 -4.38
CA ASP A 61 5.11 -0.41 -4.87
C ASP A 61 3.64 -0.74 -4.53
N TYR A 62 3.21 -0.47 -3.30
CA TYR A 62 1.81 -0.68 -2.90
C TYR A 62 0.85 0.26 -3.62
N GLU A 63 1.23 1.52 -3.88
CA GLU A 63 0.42 2.44 -4.67
C GLU A 63 0.22 1.91 -6.09
N HIS A 64 1.28 1.38 -6.71
CA HIS A 64 1.19 0.74 -8.01
C HIS A 64 0.29 -0.51 -7.99
N GLU A 65 0.40 -1.36 -6.95
CA GLU A 65 -0.50 -2.49 -6.77
C GLU A 65 -1.96 -2.06 -6.56
N ARG A 66 -2.20 -0.94 -5.86
CA ARG A 66 -3.54 -0.37 -5.67
C ARG A 66 -4.14 0.05 -7.00
N GLU A 67 -3.38 0.69 -7.87
CA GLU A 67 -3.83 1.07 -9.21
C GLU A 67 -4.24 -0.15 -10.04
N ASN A 68 -3.43 -1.22 -10.00
CA ASN A 68 -3.75 -2.48 -10.65
C ASN A 68 -5.04 -3.10 -10.07
N ALA A 69 -5.21 -3.09 -8.74
CA ALA A 69 -6.43 -3.58 -8.10
C ALA A 69 -7.68 -2.74 -8.45
N VAL A 70 -7.53 -1.42 -8.63
CA VAL A 70 -8.61 -0.56 -9.14
C VAL A 70 -8.98 -0.96 -10.57
N GLN A 71 -8.00 -1.29 -11.40
CA GLN A 71 -8.26 -1.75 -12.77
C GLN A 71 -8.95 -3.12 -12.77
N ASP A 72 -8.50 -4.07 -11.94
CA ASP A 72 -9.14 -5.38 -11.76
C ASP A 72 -10.64 -5.23 -11.40
N VAL A 73 -10.96 -4.27 -10.51
CA VAL A 73 -12.35 -3.97 -10.14
C VAL A 73 -13.13 -3.49 -11.35
N LYS A 74 -12.60 -2.53 -12.12
CA LYS A 74 -13.27 -2.00 -13.32
C LYS A 74 -13.54 -3.10 -14.34
N ASP A 75 -12.53 -3.90 -14.65
CA ASP A 75 -12.64 -4.98 -15.63
C ASP A 75 -13.67 -6.04 -15.19
N ALA A 76 -13.74 -6.34 -13.89
CA ALA A 76 -14.75 -7.26 -13.36
C ALA A 76 -16.18 -6.71 -13.47
N PHE A 77 -16.37 -5.40 -13.23
CA PHE A 77 -17.67 -4.75 -13.42
C PHE A 77 -18.06 -4.65 -14.89
N ASP A 78 -17.13 -4.30 -15.78
CA ASP A 78 -17.38 -4.19 -17.22
C ASP A 78 -17.80 -5.55 -17.80
N HIS A 79 -17.15 -6.65 -17.37
CA HIS A 79 -17.55 -8.01 -17.76
C HIS A 79 -18.96 -8.37 -17.27
N TYR A 80 -19.33 -7.99 -16.04
CA TYR A 80 -20.65 -8.28 -15.48
C TYR A 80 -21.81 -7.58 -16.21
N TYR A 81 -21.56 -6.39 -16.77
CA TYR A 81 -22.57 -5.60 -17.48
C TYR A 81 -22.55 -5.78 -19.01
N SER A 82 -21.63 -6.61 -19.54
CA SER A 82 -21.53 -6.96 -20.97
C SER A 82 -22.44 -8.13 -21.34
#